data_AF-A0A9N9AF95-F1
#
_entry.id   AF-A0A9N9AF95-F1
#
_cell.length_a   1.000
_cell.length_b   1.000
_cell.length_c   1.000
_cell.angle_alpha   90.00
_cell.angle_beta   90.00
_cell.angle_gamma   90.00
#
_symmetry.space_group_name_H-M   'P 1'
#
loop_
_entity.id
_entity.type
_entity.pdbx_description
1 polymer ?
#
loop_
_entity_poly.entity_id
_entity_poly.type
_entity_poly.pdbx_seq_one_letter_code
_entity_poly.pdbx_strand_id
1 'polypeptide(L)'
;IHCNPETVNIDVRHAESNEVKKIQLFEYLSSKCPSLVGEHARYYPTPWIGNGHAQTLYASKLVKTPDGGQIAVDWTPPMSQKPIDDTPTVVVLHGLTGGSHESYIRCLLEVLTNPPHNYRAVVINFRGCSESHITSPKLYSAASTNDLRTVLRYIQEIIPDSSLIAIGFSMGANILVKYLGEEGDKTPLIAAASV
;
A
#
# COMPACT_ATOMS: atom_id res chain seq x y z
N ILE A 1 6.56 28.07 5.44
CA ILE A 1 6.33 27.52 4.08
C ILE A 1 6.15 28.72 3.16
N HIS A 2 7.13 29.00 2.29
CA HIS A 2 6.98 30.02 1.27
C HIS A 2 6.03 29.48 0.21
N CYS A 3 4.76 29.87 0.26
CA CYS A 3 3.83 29.59 -0.83
C CYS A 3 4.18 30.56 -1.97
N ASN A 4 4.43 30.01 -3.16
CA ASN A 4 4.55 30.82 -4.37
C ASN A 4 3.23 31.58 -4.57
N PRO A 5 3.22 32.93 -4.61
CA PRO A 5 2.00 33.71 -4.82
C PRO A 5 1.45 33.58 -6.25
N GLU A 6 2.24 33.04 -7.17
CA GLU A 6 1.84 32.87 -8.56
C GLU A 6 1.05 31.58 -8.79
N THR A 7 -0.05 31.71 -9.54
CA THR A 7 -0.92 30.60 -9.91
C THR A 7 -0.20 29.68 -10.89
N VAL A 8 0.03 28.42 -10.49
CA VAL A 8 0.66 27.41 -11.35
C VAL A 8 -0.33 27.00 -12.44
N ASN A 9 0.06 27.20 -13.69
CA ASN A 9 -0.69 26.76 -14.86
C ASN A 9 -0.10 25.46 -15.40
N ILE A 10 -0.96 24.53 -15.79
CA ILE A 10 -0.59 23.25 -16.39
C ILE A 10 -1.20 23.12 -17.79
N ASP A 11 -0.48 22.46 -18.68
CA ASP A 11 -0.95 22.16 -20.03
C ASP A 11 -1.63 20.78 -20.01
N VAL A 12 -2.94 20.76 -20.19
CA VAL A 12 -3.77 19.54 -20.18
C VAL A 12 -4.14 19.18 -21.60
N ARG A 13 -3.76 17.97 -22.03
CA ARG A 13 -4.14 17.43 -23.33
C ARG A 13 -5.46 16.67 -23.22
N HIS A 14 -6.46 17.07 -24.00
CA HIS A 14 -7.70 16.32 -24.10
C HIS A 14 -7.50 15.08 -24.97
N ALA A 15 -7.84 13.90 -24.44
CA ALA A 15 -7.63 12.61 -25.10
C ALA A 15 -8.39 12.47 -26.42
N GLU A 16 -9.48 13.21 -26.60
CA GLU A 16 -10.39 13.08 -27.76
C GLU A 16 -10.11 14.12 -28.87
N SER A 17 -9.58 15.30 -28.54
CA SER A 17 -9.39 16.40 -29.50
C SER A 17 -7.93 16.72 -29.83
N ASN A 18 -6.97 16.06 -29.18
CA ASN A 18 -5.53 16.35 -29.27
C ASN A 18 -5.16 17.82 -28.97
N GLU A 19 -6.12 18.59 -28.45
CA GLU A 19 -5.98 20.00 -28.12
C GLU A 19 -5.33 20.13 -26.74
N VAL A 20 -4.36 21.04 -26.64
CA VAL A 20 -3.67 21.34 -25.39
C VAL A 20 -4.25 22.64 -24.83
N LYS A 21 -4.94 22.52 -23.69
CA LYS A 21 -5.52 23.66 -22.99
C LYS A 21 -4.70 23.96 -21.74
N LYS A 22 -4.34 25.23 -21.57
CA LYS A 22 -3.68 25.72 -20.36
C LYS A 22 -4.73 25.98 -19.28
N ILE A 23 -4.67 25.24 -18.18
CA ILE A 23 -5.63 25.30 -17.08
C ILE A 23 -4.88 25.57 -15.78
N GLN A 24 -5.48 26.31 -14.86
CA GLN A 24 -4.90 26.49 -13.53
C GLN A 24 -4.89 25.15 -12.80
N LEU A 25 -3.77 24.82 -12.14
CA LEU A 25 -3.62 23.58 -11.37
C LEU A 25 -4.76 23.42 -10.36
N PHE A 26 -5.16 24.51 -9.69
CA PHE A 26 -6.25 24.48 -8.72
C PHE A 26 -7.61 24.12 -9.35
N GLU A 27 -7.92 24.68 -10.52
CA GLU A 27 -9.16 24.39 -11.25
C GLU A 27 -9.18 22.95 -11.75
N TYR A 28 -8.03 22.46 -12.24
CA TYR A 28 -7.87 21.07 -12.64
C TYR A 28 -8.07 20.11 -11.45
N LEU A 29 -7.39 20.36 -10.32
CA LEU A 29 -7.53 19.56 -9.10
C LEU A 29 -8.96 19.63 -8.55
N SER A 30 -9.61 20.79 -8.58
CA SER A 30 -11.00 20.93 -8.12
C SER A 30 -11.97 20.12 -8.98
N SER A 31 -11.75 20.07 -10.30
CA SER A 31 -12.61 19.32 -11.21
C SER A 31 -12.35 17.80 -11.20
N LYS A 32 -11.10 17.37 -10.96
CA LYS A 32 -10.70 15.96 -11.04
C LYS A 32 -10.57 15.27 -9.68
N CYS A 33 -10.41 16.03 -8.61
CA CYS A 33 -10.17 15.51 -7.27
C CYS A 33 -11.15 16.16 -6.27
N PRO A 34 -12.44 15.78 -6.30
CA PRO A 34 -13.45 16.29 -5.36
C PRO A 34 -13.14 15.92 -3.88
N SER A 35 -12.23 14.96 -3.66
CA SER A 35 -11.69 14.63 -2.34
C SER A 35 -10.69 15.67 -1.80
N LEU A 36 -10.11 16.52 -2.66
CA LEU A 36 -9.17 17.57 -2.28
C LEU A 36 -9.85 18.94 -2.14
N VAL A 37 -11.01 19.15 -2.76
CA VAL A 37 -11.67 20.47 -2.82
C VAL A 37 -13.20 20.33 -2.75
N GLY A 38 -13.86 21.06 -1.84
CA GLY A 38 -15.33 21.15 -1.75
C GLY A 38 -15.94 20.70 -0.41
N GLU A 39 -17.27 20.74 -0.29
CA GLU A 39 -17.99 20.36 0.94
C GLU A 39 -17.84 18.87 1.31
N HIS A 40 -17.53 18.03 0.32
CA HIS A 40 -17.25 16.60 0.49
C HIS A 40 -15.77 16.30 0.81
N ALA A 41 -14.88 17.29 0.73
CA ALA A 41 -13.46 17.16 1.11
C ALA A 41 -13.24 17.24 2.62
N ARG A 42 -14.23 16.82 3.42
CA ARG A 42 -14.14 16.83 4.89
C ARG A 42 -13.68 15.46 5.38
N TYR A 43 -12.40 15.38 5.69
CA TYR A 43 -11.87 14.30 6.50
C TYR A 43 -12.19 14.55 7.97
N TYR A 44 -13.01 13.70 8.56
CA TYR A 44 -13.28 13.71 10.00
C TYR A 44 -12.33 12.71 10.67
N PRO A 45 -11.29 13.18 11.36
CA PRO A 45 -10.44 12.29 12.12
C PRO A 45 -11.25 11.61 13.23
N THR A 46 -10.88 10.38 13.57
CA THR A 46 -11.47 9.70 14.74
C THR A 46 -11.30 10.62 15.96
N PRO A 47 -12.34 10.95 16.75
CA PRO A 47 -12.32 12.04 17.74
C PRO A 47 -11.21 11.98 18.79
N TRP A 48 -10.60 10.80 18.96
CA TRP A 48 -9.52 10.51 19.91
C TRP A 48 -8.14 10.33 19.25
N ILE A 49 -8.07 10.37 17.91
CA ILE A 49 -6.86 10.17 17.10
C ILE A 49 -6.74 11.34 16.12
N GLY A 50 -6.39 12.52 16.64
CA GLY A 50 -6.31 13.77 15.85
C GLY A 50 -5.11 13.86 14.89
N ASN A 51 -4.20 12.88 14.90
CA ASN A 51 -3.03 12.85 14.02
C ASN A 51 -3.20 11.79 12.93
N GLY A 52 -3.07 12.17 11.66
CA GLY A 52 -3.16 11.26 10.51
C GLY A 52 -2.17 10.09 10.58
N HIS A 53 -1.00 10.30 11.18
CA HIS A 53 -0.01 9.25 11.46
C HIS A 53 -0.52 8.21 12.46
N ALA A 54 -1.17 8.68 13.53
CA ALA A 54 -1.75 7.79 14.54
C ALA A 54 -2.96 7.02 14.00
N GLN A 55 -3.67 7.54 13.00
CA GLN A 55 -4.75 6.80 12.34
C GLN A 55 -4.21 5.70 11.43
N THR A 56 -3.10 5.95 10.73
CA THR A 56 -2.39 4.92 9.96
C THR A 56 -1.85 3.83 10.90
N LEU A 57 -1.16 4.21 11.98
CA LEU A 57 -0.67 3.28 13.01
C LEU A 57 -1.80 2.48 13.68
N TYR A 58 -2.96 3.09 13.93
CA TYR A 58 -4.12 2.39 14.50
C TYR A 58 -4.71 1.36 13.53
N ALA A 59 -4.60 1.61 12.22
CA ALA A 59 -5.04 0.67 11.19
C ALA A 59 -4.02 -0.45 10.92
N SER A 60 -2.73 -0.20 11.20
CA SER A 60 -1.66 -1.18 11.01
C SER A 60 -1.75 -2.32 12.01
N LYS A 61 -1.76 -3.56 11.52
CA LYS A 61 -1.66 -4.75 12.37
C LYS A 61 -0.20 -5.18 12.49
N LEU A 62 0.23 -5.55 13.70
CA LEU A 62 1.60 -5.98 13.95
C LEU A 62 1.71 -7.51 13.90
N VAL A 63 2.56 -8.01 13.01
CA VAL A 63 2.92 -9.42 12.88
C VAL A 63 4.24 -9.64 13.61
N LYS A 64 4.23 -10.49 14.64
CA LYS A 64 5.44 -10.84 15.38
C LYS A 64 6.30 -11.79 14.56
N THR A 65 7.61 -11.58 14.59
CA THR A 65 8.57 -12.46 13.93
C THR A 65 9.28 -13.37 14.94
N PRO A 66 9.78 -14.55 14.53
CA PRO A 66 10.41 -15.50 15.46
C PRO A 66 11.63 -14.96 16.22
N ASP A 67 12.29 -13.94 15.69
CA ASP A 67 13.45 -13.26 16.29
C ASP A 67 13.06 -12.15 17.28
N GLY A 68 11.80 -12.09 17.72
CA GLY A 68 11.29 -11.05 18.62
C GLY A 68 11.04 -9.69 17.95
N GLY A 69 11.23 -9.63 16.64
CA GLY A 69 10.90 -8.49 15.80
C GLY A 69 9.38 -8.35 15.59
N GLN A 70 9.02 -7.28 14.89
CA GLN A 70 7.66 -7.05 14.44
C GLN A 70 7.66 -6.42 13.04
N ILE A 71 6.63 -6.74 12.27
CA ILE A 71 6.37 -6.23 10.93
C ILE A 71 4.97 -5.61 10.96
N ALA A 72 4.84 -4.36 10.52
CA ALA A 72 3.53 -3.74 10.37
C ALA A 72 2.91 -4.11 9.03
N VAL A 73 1.65 -4.52 9.03
CA VAL A 73 0.88 -4.83 7.81
C VAL A 73 -0.38 -3.99 7.75
N ASP A 74 -0.63 -3.39 6.60
CA ASP A 74 -1.78 -2.53 6.35
C ASP A 74 -2.75 -3.19 5.40
N TRP A 75 -3.98 -3.40 5.86
CA TRP A 75 -5.03 -4.04 5.09
C TRP A 75 -5.92 -3.00 4.41
N THR A 76 -6.25 -3.24 3.15
CA THR A 76 -7.28 -2.49 2.43
C THR A 76 -8.14 -3.42 1.55
N PRO A 77 -9.48 -3.33 1.62
CA PRO A 77 -10.21 -2.64 2.67
C PRO A 77 -9.86 -3.21 4.06
N PRO A 78 -10.09 -2.45 5.16
CA PRO A 78 -9.87 -2.94 6.52
C PRO A 78 -10.52 -4.30 6.73
N MET A 79 -9.84 -5.22 7.44
CA MET A 79 -10.35 -6.57 7.70
C MET A 79 -11.75 -6.60 8.35
N SER A 80 -12.13 -5.57 9.10
CA SER A 80 -13.46 -5.47 9.71
C SER A 80 -14.58 -5.17 8.70
N GLN A 81 -14.24 -4.63 7.53
CA GLN A 81 -15.19 -4.20 6.50
C GLN A 81 -15.45 -5.26 5.44
N LYS A 82 -14.62 -6.32 5.37
CA LYS A 82 -14.75 -7.38 4.37
C LYS A 82 -14.75 -8.75 5.05
N PRO A 83 -15.72 -9.63 4.76
CA PRO A 83 -15.75 -10.97 5.33
C PRO A 83 -14.48 -11.75 4.97
N ILE A 84 -14.16 -12.75 5.78
CA ILE A 84 -13.12 -13.72 5.47
C ILE A 84 -13.76 -14.72 4.50
N ASP A 85 -13.33 -14.65 3.25
CA ASP A 85 -13.85 -15.40 2.11
C ASP A 85 -12.72 -15.75 1.14
N ASP A 86 -13.07 -16.35 0.00
CA ASP A 86 -12.15 -16.73 -1.07
C ASP A 86 -11.68 -15.56 -1.95
N THR A 87 -12.01 -14.31 -1.58
CA THR A 87 -11.56 -13.12 -2.33
C THR A 87 -10.02 -13.11 -2.41
N PRO A 88 -9.44 -12.97 -3.61
CA PRO A 88 -7.99 -12.88 -3.77
C PRO A 88 -7.37 -11.75 -2.95
N THR A 89 -6.23 -12.03 -2.33
CA THR A 89 -5.46 -11.07 -1.54
C THR A 89 -4.13 -10.74 -2.22
N VAL A 90 -3.93 -9.45 -2.51
CA VAL A 90 -2.72 -8.90 -3.12
C VAL A 90 -1.76 -8.42 -2.03
N VAL A 91 -0.62 -9.08 -1.93
CA VAL A 91 0.48 -8.76 -1.01
C VAL A 91 1.44 -7.80 -1.70
N VAL A 92 1.55 -6.57 -1.19
CA VAL A 92 2.37 -5.52 -1.80
C VAL A 92 3.64 -5.30 -0.98
N LEU A 93 4.80 -5.32 -1.65
CA LEU A 93 6.10 -5.00 -1.10
C LEU A 93 6.58 -3.65 -1.63
N HIS A 94 6.78 -2.68 -0.74
CA HIS A 94 7.22 -1.33 -1.09
C HIS A 94 8.72 -1.24 -1.43
N GLY A 95 9.16 -0.09 -1.93
CA GLY A 95 10.58 0.20 -2.22
C GLY A 95 11.42 0.55 -0.98
N LEU A 96 12.63 1.06 -1.19
CA LEU A 96 13.50 1.49 -0.09
C LEU A 96 12.84 2.63 0.72
N THR A 97 12.85 2.52 2.06
CA THR A 97 12.30 3.53 3.00
C THR A 97 10.82 3.90 2.83
N GLY A 98 10.05 3.16 2.03
CA GLY A 98 8.64 3.45 1.77
C GLY A 98 7.67 2.86 2.79
N GLY A 99 6.42 2.69 2.36
CA GLY A 99 5.36 2.07 3.15
C GLY A 99 4.02 2.15 2.42
N SER A 100 2.94 1.76 3.08
CA SER A 100 1.57 1.87 2.54
C SER A 100 1.14 3.28 2.16
N HIS A 101 1.76 4.30 2.75
CA HIS A 101 1.48 5.71 2.49
C HIS A 101 1.97 6.20 1.11
N GLU A 102 2.81 5.41 0.42
CA GLU A 102 3.38 5.74 -0.87
C GLU A 102 2.30 5.89 -1.97
N SER A 103 2.43 6.93 -2.79
CA SER A 103 1.40 7.28 -3.78
C SER A 103 1.21 6.18 -4.84
N TYR A 104 2.28 5.56 -5.32
CA TYR A 104 2.20 4.47 -6.29
C TYR A 104 1.50 3.23 -5.73
N ILE A 105 1.69 2.93 -4.45
CA ILE A 105 0.98 1.85 -3.75
C ILE A 105 -0.49 2.22 -3.63
N ARG A 106 -0.81 3.41 -3.14
CA ARG A 106 -2.20 3.85 -2.98
C ARG A 106 -2.96 3.87 -4.30
N CYS A 107 -2.36 4.34 -5.38
CA CYS A 107 -2.95 4.30 -6.72
C CYS A 107 -3.19 2.87 -7.21
N LEU A 108 -2.25 1.95 -6.98
CA LEU A 108 -2.44 0.54 -7.32
C LEU A 108 -3.60 -0.06 -6.52
N LEU A 109 -3.61 0.16 -5.21
CA LEU A 109 -4.62 -0.41 -4.32
C LEU A 109 -6.01 0.12 -4.64
N GLU A 110 -6.14 1.42 -4.96
CA GLU A 110 -7.40 2.02 -5.39
C GLU A 110 -8.01 1.30 -6.60
N VAL A 111 -7.18 0.84 -7.55
CA VAL A 111 -7.68 0.08 -8.71
C VAL A 111 -8.06 -1.35 -8.32
N LEU A 112 -7.26 -2.01 -7.48
CA LEU A 112 -7.44 -3.41 -7.13
C LEU A 112 -8.59 -3.65 -6.15
N THR A 113 -8.78 -2.78 -5.17
CA THR A 113 -9.76 -2.98 -4.09
C THR A 113 -11.16 -2.51 -4.44
N ASN A 114 -11.30 -1.67 -5.47
CA ASN A 114 -12.57 -1.16 -5.95
C ASN A 114 -13.16 -2.00 -7.10
N PRO A 115 -14.45 -1.81 -7.43
CA PRO A 115 -15.05 -2.42 -8.61
C PRO A 115 -14.29 -2.07 -9.90
N PRO A 116 -14.14 -3.04 -10.83
CA PRO A 116 -14.78 -4.36 -10.83
C PRO A 116 -14.00 -5.46 -10.08
N HIS A 117 -12.75 -5.20 -9.67
CA HIS A 117 -11.85 -6.23 -9.15
C HIS A 117 -12.23 -6.66 -7.73
N ASN A 118 -12.51 -5.70 -6.85
CA ASN A 118 -12.89 -5.97 -5.47
C ASN A 118 -11.92 -6.91 -4.75
N TYR A 119 -10.61 -6.81 -4.98
CA TYR A 119 -9.64 -7.64 -4.28
C TYR A 119 -9.45 -7.15 -2.84
N ARG A 120 -8.84 -8.00 -2.02
CA ARG A 120 -8.24 -7.59 -0.75
C ARG A 120 -6.77 -7.29 -1.03
N ALA A 121 -6.18 -6.36 -0.30
CA ALA A 121 -4.76 -6.13 -0.37
C ALA A 121 -4.16 -5.91 1.01
N VAL A 122 -2.88 -6.25 1.11
CA VAL A 122 -2.08 -6.11 2.31
C VAL A 122 -0.72 -5.57 1.93
N VAL A 123 -0.34 -4.43 2.49
CA VAL A 123 0.99 -3.84 2.30
C VAL A 123 1.87 -4.29 3.45
N ILE A 124 3.02 -4.86 3.11
CA ILE A 124 4.05 -5.19 4.09
C ILE A 124 4.90 -3.95 4.32
N ASN A 125 4.77 -3.30 5.47
CA ASN A 125 5.71 -2.26 5.88
C ASN A 125 6.94 -2.93 6.50
N PHE A 126 8.08 -2.79 5.83
CA PHE A 126 9.32 -3.37 6.30
C PHE A 126 9.72 -2.85 7.68
N ARG A 127 10.55 -3.62 8.40
CA ARG A 127 10.95 -3.31 9.78
C ARG A 127 11.56 -1.91 9.89
N GLY A 128 10.99 -1.04 10.71
CA GLY A 128 11.45 0.34 10.86
C GLY A 128 10.91 1.32 9.82
N CYS A 129 10.07 0.85 8.89
CA CYS A 129 9.35 1.70 7.95
C CYS A 129 7.91 1.95 8.41
N SER A 130 7.27 2.97 7.83
CA SER A 130 5.91 3.41 8.19
C SER A 130 5.69 3.58 9.70
N GLU A 131 6.67 4.19 10.37
CA GLU A 131 6.66 4.47 11.82
C GLU A 131 6.61 3.21 12.71
N SER A 132 6.88 2.03 12.15
CA SER A 132 6.98 0.80 12.93
C SER A 132 8.21 0.81 13.83
N HIS A 133 8.03 0.49 15.11
CA HIS A 133 9.16 0.36 16.04
C HIS A 133 10.00 -0.87 15.70
N ILE A 134 11.32 -0.70 15.71
CA ILE A 134 12.28 -1.80 15.59
C ILE A 134 12.44 -2.45 16.96
N THR A 135 12.00 -3.71 17.10
CA THR A 135 12.07 -4.46 18.36
C THR A 135 13.14 -5.56 18.36
N SER A 136 13.86 -5.70 17.25
CA SER A 136 14.94 -6.69 17.06
C SER A 136 16.16 -6.02 16.41
N PRO A 137 17.38 -6.53 16.61
CA PRO A 137 18.58 -6.00 15.92
C PRO A 137 18.57 -6.22 14.41
N LYS A 138 17.58 -6.94 13.87
CA LYS A 138 17.45 -7.22 12.44
C LYS A 138 16.64 -6.14 11.73
N LEU A 139 17.25 -5.57 10.68
CA LEU A 139 16.61 -4.67 9.73
C LEU A 139 16.20 -5.43 8.45
N TYR A 140 15.42 -4.77 7.60
CA TYR A 140 15.14 -5.29 6.26
C TYR A 140 16.34 -5.09 5.33
N SER A 141 16.46 -5.95 4.32
CA SER A 141 17.40 -5.77 3.22
C SER A 141 16.81 -6.40 1.96
N ALA A 142 17.33 -6.00 0.80
CA ALA A 142 16.93 -6.57 -0.49
C ALA A 142 17.12 -8.10 -0.59
N ALA A 143 17.92 -8.68 0.29
CA ALA A 143 18.21 -10.12 0.34
C ALA A 143 17.40 -10.87 1.42
N SER A 144 16.65 -10.18 2.28
CA SER A 144 15.94 -10.79 3.41
C SER A 144 14.52 -11.21 3.01
N THR A 145 14.31 -12.52 2.84
CA THR A 145 13.02 -13.11 2.43
C THR A 145 12.18 -13.59 3.62
N ASN A 146 12.76 -13.67 4.82
CA ASN A 146 12.08 -14.22 6.01
C ASN A 146 10.87 -13.40 6.45
N ASP A 147 10.91 -12.08 6.26
CA ASP A 147 9.82 -11.20 6.65
C ASP A 147 8.59 -11.45 5.74
N LEU A 148 8.81 -11.55 4.43
CA LEU A 148 7.78 -11.95 3.47
C LEU A 148 7.21 -13.34 3.82
N ARG A 149 8.07 -14.32 4.08
CA ARG A 149 7.65 -15.68 4.47
C ARG A 149 6.82 -15.70 5.77
N THR A 150 7.14 -14.82 6.72
CA THR A 150 6.39 -14.71 7.98
C THR A 150 5.01 -14.12 7.73
N VAL A 151 4.93 -13.05 6.94
CA VAL A 151 3.65 -12.40 6.64
C VAL A 151 2.75 -13.28 5.77
N LEU A 152 3.29 -13.99 4.78
CA LEU A 152 2.49 -14.92 3.97
C LEU A 152 1.84 -16.02 4.81
N ARG A 153 2.61 -16.61 5.74
CA ARG A 153 2.08 -17.60 6.68
C ARG A 153 0.99 -17.02 7.57
N TYR A 154 1.23 -15.83 8.11
CA TYR A 154 0.26 -15.09 8.92
C TYR A 154 -1.05 -14.85 8.15
N ILE A 155 -0.97 -14.50 6.86
CA ILE A 155 -2.14 -14.29 6.02
C ILE A 155 -2.90 -15.61 5.84
N GLN A 156 -2.20 -16.71 5.51
CA GLN A 156 -2.84 -18.02 5.34
C GLN A 156 -3.49 -18.55 6.62
N GLU A 157 -2.98 -18.19 7.80
CA GLU A 157 -3.59 -18.55 9.08
C GLU A 157 -4.91 -17.80 9.35
N ILE A 158 -5.07 -16.60 8.80
CA ILE A 158 -6.25 -15.75 9.02
C ILE A 158 -7.31 -15.96 7.93
N ILE A 159 -6.87 -16.08 6.68
CA ILE A 159 -7.73 -16.20 5.50
C ILE A 159 -7.28 -17.39 4.63
N PRO A 160 -7.43 -18.65 5.11
CA PRO A 160 -6.85 -19.83 4.47
C PRO A 160 -7.36 -20.08 3.05
N ASP A 161 -8.59 -19.68 2.75
CA ASP A 161 -9.22 -19.88 1.44
C ASP A 161 -8.86 -18.79 0.42
N SER A 162 -8.19 -17.72 0.85
CA SER A 162 -7.80 -16.62 -0.03
C SER A 162 -6.62 -17.01 -0.91
N SER A 163 -6.79 -16.90 -2.22
CA SER A 163 -5.66 -16.94 -3.16
C SER A 163 -4.72 -15.75 -2.94
N LEU A 164 -3.41 -15.98 -2.95
CA LEU A 164 -2.41 -14.94 -2.70
C LEU A 164 -1.67 -14.54 -3.98
N ILE A 165 -1.60 -13.24 -4.24
CA ILE A 165 -0.85 -12.65 -5.35
C ILE A 165 0.15 -11.67 -4.76
N ALA A 166 1.42 -11.67 -5.22
CA ALA A 166 2.41 -10.72 -4.72
C ALA A 166 2.81 -9.68 -5.77
N ILE A 167 2.98 -8.43 -5.35
CA ILE A 167 3.52 -7.36 -6.20
C ILE A 167 4.64 -6.67 -5.44
N GLY A 168 5.85 -6.67 -6.02
CA GLY A 168 7.01 -6.02 -5.44
C GLY A 168 7.48 -4.86 -6.30
N PHE A 169 7.81 -3.74 -5.65
CA PHE A 169 8.35 -2.54 -6.30
C PHE A 169 9.81 -2.31 -5.91
N SER A 170 10.68 -2.09 -6.89
CA SER A 170 12.09 -1.76 -6.66
C SER A 170 12.78 -2.77 -5.72
N MET A 171 13.22 -2.34 -4.53
CA MET A 171 13.80 -3.24 -3.52
C MET A 171 12.82 -4.34 -3.07
N GLY A 172 11.52 -4.06 -3.00
CA GLY A 172 10.49 -5.07 -2.73
C GLY A 172 10.40 -6.12 -3.84
N ALA A 173 10.66 -5.72 -5.09
CA ALA A 173 10.75 -6.64 -6.24
C ALA A 173 11.93 -7.60 -6.09
N ASN A 174 13.11 -7.10 -5.68
CA ASN A 174 14.28 -7.95 -5.42
C ASN A 174 14.01 -8.99 -4.33
N ILE A 175 13.35 -8.59 -3.24
CA ILE A 175 12.94 -9.50 -2.16
C ILE A 175 11.98 -10.57 -2.69
N LEU A 176 10.98 -10.15 -3.48
CA LEU A 176 9.98 -11.04 -4.05
C LEU A 176 10.59 -12.07 -5.00
N VAL A 177 11.41 -11.64 -5.96
CA VAL A 177 12.05 -12.54 -6.92
C VAL A 177 12.99 -13.52 -6.22
N LYS A 178 13.75 -13.06 -5.23
CA LYS A 178 14.60 -13.94 -4.41
C LYS A 178 13.78 -14.96 -3.63
N TYR A 179 12.68 -14.53 -3.03
CA TYR A 179 11.77 -15.42 -2.30
C TYR A 179 11.18 -16.50 -3.21
N LEU A 180 10.73 -16.14 -4.41
CA LEU A 180 10.22 -17.10 -5.40
C LEU A 180 11.29 -18.10 -5.82
N GLY A 181 12.54 -17.65 -6.00
CA GLY A 181 13.66 -18.53 -6.30
C GLY A 181 14.05 -19.48 -5.16
N GLU A 182 13.83 -19.09 -3.91
CA GLU A 182 14.07 -19.93 -2.73
C GLU A 182 12.96 -20.96 -2.49
N GLU A 183 11.70 -20.57 -2.64
CA GLU A 183 10.55 -21.43 -2.35
C GLU A 183 10.18 -22.35 -3.52
N GLY A 184 10.34 -21.88 -4.76
CA GLY A 184 9.84 -22.58 -5.94
C GLY A 184 8.36 -22.95 -5.79
N ASP A 185 8.03 -24.21 -6.07
CA ASP A 185 6.67 -24.75 -6.02
C ASP A 185 6.04 -24.80 -4.61
N LYS A 186 6.82 -24.52 -3.56
CA LYS A 186 6.32 -24.46 -2.18
C LYS A 186 5.68 -23.12 -1.83
N THR A 187 5.79 -22.13 -2.71
CA THR A 187 5.21 -20.81 -2.45
C THR A 187 3.68 -20.89 -2.40
N PRO A 188 3.02 -20.18 -1.48
CA PRO A 188 1.55 -20.08 -1.46
C PRO A 188 1.01 -19.08 -2.49
N LEU A 189 1.90 -18.41 -3.23
CA LEU A 189 1.52 -17.40 -4.22
C LEU A 189 1.07 -18.08 -5.52
N ILE A 190 -0.10 -17.70 -6.01
CA ILE A 190 -0.61 -18.17 -7.31
C ILE A 190 -0.09 -17.31 -8.47
N ALA A 191 0.34 -16.09 -8.19
CA ALA A 191 0.92 -15.17 -9.15
C ALA A 191 1.83 -14.15 -8.46
N ALA A 192 2.79 -13.61 -9.21
CA ALA A 192 3.67 -12.56 -8.73
C ALA A 192 4.04 -11.58 -9.85
N ALA A 193 4.21 -10.30 -9.49
CA ALA A 193 4.70 -9.25 -10.38
C ALA A 193 5.88 -8.51 -9.75
N SER A 194 6.95 -8.33 -10.53
CA SER A 194 8.13 -7.54 -10.17
C SER A 194 8.14 -6.26 -11.01
N VAL A 195 8.18 -5.09 -10.36
CA VAL A 195 8.14 -3.76 -10.97
C VAL A 195 9.38 -2.96 -10.65
#